data_AF-A0A7Y3JEK1-F1
#
_entry.id   AF-A0A7Y3JEK1-F1
#
_cell.length_a   1.000
_cell.length_b   1.000
_cell.length_c   1.000
_cell.angle_alpha   90.00
_cell.angle_beta   90.00
_cell.angle_gamma   90.00
#
_symmetry.space_group_name_H-M   'P 1'
#
loop_
_entity.id
_entity.type
_entity.pdbx_description
1 polymer ?
#
loop_
_entity_poly.entity_id
_entity_poly.type
_entity_poly.pdbx_seq_one_letter_code
_entity_poly.pdbx_strand_id
1 'polypeptide(L)' 'MARDGELAARQWVARTLAIYRRAVLVPAHFASTPEYRRKFILSYLSFRRWLSGNVPRGMWT' A
#
# COMPACT_ATOMS: atom_id res chain seq x y z
N MET A 1 -7.15 21.33 12.45
CA MET A 1 -6.41 21.29 11.17
C MET A 1 -5.77 19.92 10.84
N ALA A 2 -5.85 18.88 11.68
CA ALA A 2 -5.19 17.58 11.43
C ALA A 2 -6.00 16.55 10.61
N ARG A 3 -7.31 16.78 10.41
CA ARG A 3 -8.24 15.79 9.83
C ARG A 3 -8.06 15.62 8.31
N ASP A 4 -7.66 16.69 7.64
CA ASP A 4 -7.47 16.70 6.19
C ASP A 4 -6.24 15.89 5.77
N GLY A 5 -5.18 15.90 6.59
CA GLY A 5 -3.97 15.12 6.36
C GLY A 5 -4.21 13.61 6.43
N GLU A 6 -4.96 13.15 7.44
CA GLU A 6 -5.30 11.73 7.56
C GLU A 6 -6.22 11.27 6.42
N LEU A 7 -7.25 12.05 6.09
CA LEU A 7 -8.16 11.73 5.00
C LEU A 7 -7.41 11.69 3.65
N ALA A 8 -6.56 12.69 3.38
CA ALA A 8 -5.74 12.73 2.18
C ALA A 8 -4.77 11.53 2.10
N ALA A 9 -4.13 11.17 3.21
CA ALA A 9 -3.27 9.99 3.28
C ALA A 9 -4.05 8.70 2.99
N ARG A 10 -5.25 8.52 3.58
CA ARG A 10 -6.11 7.36 3.31
C ARG A 10 -6.52 7.27 1.83
N GLN A 11 -6.88 8.40 1.21
CA GLN A 11 -7.21 8.45 -0.21
C GLN A 11 -6.00 8.11 -1.09
N TRP A 12 -4.82 8.65 -0.75
CA TRP A 12 -3.59 8.34 -1.46
C TRP A 12 -3.25 6.84 -1.36
N VAL A 13 -3.31 6.25 -0.16
CA VAL A 13 -3.06 4.82 0.03
C VAL A 13 -4.03 3.95 -0.76
N ALA A 14 -5.33 4.29 -0.77
CA ALA A 14 -6.32 3.54 -1.54
C ALA A 14 -6.00 3.52 -3.05
N ARG A 15 -5.57 4.66 -3.60
CA ARG A 15 -5.13 4.75 -5.01
C ARG A 15 -3.87 3.93 -5.26
N THR A 16 -2.88 4.02 -4.36
CA THR A 16 -1.62 3.27 -4.45
C THR A 16 -1.85 1.76 -4.43
N LEU A 17 -2.78 1.25 -3.61
CA LEU A 17 -3.12 -0.18 -3.59
C LEU A 17 -3.62 -0.68 -4.95
N ALA A 18 -4.48 0.08 -5.62
CA ALA A 18 -4.97 -0.27 -6.95
C ALA A 18 -3.83 -0.34 -7.99
N ILE A 19 -2.89 0.61 -7.93
CA ILE A 19 -1.70 0.63 -8.78
C ILE A 19 -0.82 -0.60 -8.52
N TYR A 20 -0.51 -0.89 -7.25
CA TYR A 20 0.35 -2.02 -6.89
C TYR A 20 -0.25 -3.36 -7.32
N ARG A 21 -1.56 -3.55 -7.11
CA ARG A 21 -2.26 -4.75 -7.57
C ARG A 21 -2.14 -4.90 -9.08
N ARG A 22 -2.38 -3.84 -9.86
CA ARG A 22 -2.28 -3.88 -11.32
C ARG A 22 -0.84 -4.13 -11.77
N ALA A 23 0.13 -3.43 -11.19
CA ALA A 23 1.54 -3.54 -11.51
C ALA A 23 2.09 -4.97 -11.33
N VAL A 24 1.67 -5.68 -10.28
CA VAL A 24 2.09 -7.07 -10.03
C VAL A 24 1.43 -8.06 -10.98
N LEU A 25 0.24 -7.75 -11.51
CA LEU A 25 -0.51 -8.64 -12.40
C LEU A 25 -0.16 -8.47 -13.88
N VAL A 26 0.50 -7.37 -14.27
CA VAL A 26 0.90 -7.11 -15.66
C VAL A 26 2.31 -7.69 -15.90
N PRO A 27 2.47 -8.74 -16.73
CA PRO A 27 3.76 -9.43 -16.91
C PRO A 27 4.88 -8.56 -17.51
N ALA A 28 4.52 -7.50 -18.24
CA ALA A 28 5.46 -6.55 -18.85
C ALA A 28 5.93 -5.45 -17.88
N HIS A 29 5.39 -5.39 -16.66
CA HIS A 29 5.73 -4.36 -15.68
C HIS A 29 6.82 -4.88 -14.74
N PHE A 30 7.86 -4.10 -14.43
CA PHE A 30 8.98 -4.58 -13.58
C PHE A 30 8.53 -5.12 -12.21
N ALA A 31 7.42 -4.63 -11.66
CA ALA A 31 6.82 -5.15 -10.43
C ALA A 31 6.31 -6.60 -10.52
N SER A 32 6.19 -7.18 -11.71
CA SER A 32 5.87 -8.60 -11.88
C SER A 32 7.09 -9.52 -11.81
N THR A 33 8.32 -8.99 -11.89
CA THR A 33 9.53 -9.82 -11.79
C THR A 33 9.67 -10.39 -10.37
N PRO A 34 10.30 -11.57 -10.18
CA PRO A 34 10.38 -12.23 -8.88
C PRO A 34 10.94 -11.33 -7.76
N GLU A 35 11.95 -10.51 -8.06
CA GLU A 35 12.67 -9.67 -7.12
C GLU A 35 11.79 -8.54 -6.57
N TYR A 36 10.98 -7.94 -7.44
CA TYR A 36 10.13 -6.79 -7.08
C TYR A 36 8.72 -7.22 -6.69
N ARG A 37 8.19 -8.30 -7.26
CA ARG A 37 6.85 -8.82 -6.96
C ARG A 37 6.63 -8.99 -5.47
N ARG A 38 7.59 -9.61 -4.77
CA ARG A 38 7.51 -9.78 -3.32
C ARG A 38 7.43 -8.43 -2.58
N LYS A 39 8.24 -7.45 -2.98
CA LYS A 39 8.28 -6.11 -2.35
C LYS A 39 6.94 -5.37 -2.54
N PHE A 40 6.38 -5.40 -3.75
CA PHE A 40 5.08 -4.78 -4.04
C PHE A 40 3.94 -5.44 -3.26
N ILE A 41 3.92 -6.78 -3.18
CA ILE A 41 2.90 -7.52 -2.41
C ILE A 41 3.01 -7.18 -0.91
N LEU A 42 4.22 -7.16 -0.35
CA LEU A 42 4.42 -6.80 1.07
C LEU A 42 3.94 -5.37 1.35
N SER A 43 4.34 -4.39 0.53
CA SER A 43 3.88 -3.01 0.69
C SER A 43 2.37 -2.88 0.53
N TYR A 44 1.75 -3.60 -0.42
CA TYR A 44 0.30 -3.66 -0.57
C TYR A 44 -0.38 -4.17 0.70
N LEU A 45 0.12 -5.27 1.28
CA LEU A 45 -0.46 -5.84 2.50
C LEU A 45 -0.31 -4.89 3.70
N SER A 46 0.84 -4.23 3.85
CA SER A 46 1.08 -3.25 4.91
C SER A 46 0.11 -2.06 4.82
N PHE A 47 -0.04 -1.49 3.62
CA PHE A 47 -0.99 -0.40 3.37
C PHE A 47 -2.45 -0.81 3.58
N ARG A 48 -2.82 -2.02 3.14
CA ARG A 48 -4.16 -2.56 3.37
C ARG A 48 -4.45 -2.71 4.87
N ARG A 49 -3.48 -3.22 5.63
CA ARG A 49 -3.59 -3.38 7.09
C ARG A 49 -3.74 -2.03 7.80
N TRP A 50 -2.97 -1.03 7.38
CA TRP A 50 -3.07 0.33 7.89
C TRP A 50 -4.47 0.94 7.63
N LEU A 51 -5.02 0.79 6.41
CA LEU A 51 -6.37 1.25 6.08
C LEU A 51 -7.47 0.55 6.89
N SER A 52 -7.28 -0.73 7.22
CA SER A 52 -8.23 -1.49 8.05
C SER A 52 -8.21 -1.08 9.53
N GLY A 53 -7.39 -0.10 9.93
CA GLY A 53 -7.26 0.33 11.32
C GLY A 53 -6.55 -0.71 12.22
N ASN A 54 -6.01 -1.78 11.63
CA ASN A 54 -5.34 -2.85 12.35
C ASN A 54 -3.83 -2.60 12.42
N VAL A 55 -3.46 -1.35 12.73
CA VAL A 55 -2.08 -0.97 13.05
C VAL A 55 -1.82 -1.51 14.46
N PRO A 56 -0.82 -2.40 14.65
CA PRO A 56 -0.39 -2.72 16.01
C PRO A 56 0.04 -1.41 16.67
N ARG A 57 -0.62 -1.05 17.77
CA ARG A 57 -0.24 0.08 18.63
C ARG A 57 1.27 -0.04 18.90
N GLY A 58 2.08 0.86 18.33
CA GLY A 58 3.52 0.93 18.60
C GLY A 58 4.49 0.94 17.40
N MET A 59 4.03 0.87 16.14
CA MET A 59 4.97 0.90 15.00
C MET A 59 5.39 2.31 14.55
N TRP A 60 4.75 3.36 15.08
CA TRP A 60 4.97 4.77 14.68
C TRP A 60 4.95 5.73 15.89
N THR A 61 5.52 5.30 17.02
CA THR A 61 5.80 6.14 18.19
C THR A 61 7.27 6.02 18.54
#